data_AF-A0A938ENS5-F1
#
_entry.id   AF-A0A938ENS5-F1
#
_cell.length_a   1.000
_cell.length_b   1.000
_cell.length_c   1.000
_cell.angle_alpha   90.00
_cell.angle_beta   90.00
_cell.angle_gamma   90.00
#
_symmetry.space_group_name_H-M   'P 1'
#
loop_
_entity.id
_entity.type
_entity.pdbx_description
1 polymer ?
#
loop_
_entity_poly.entity_id
_entity_poly.type
_entity_poly.pdbx_seq_one_letter_code
_entity_poly.pdbx_strand_id
1 'polypeptide(L)'
;MVTEDDALPGRTETIRVPAEHEVLGNPLLPPFPDGYEQVVMGMGCFWGAERMFWQLPGVWTTAVGYAGGFTRNPLYEEVCTGRT
;
A
#
# COMPACT_ATOMS: atom_id res chain seq x y z
N MET A 1 -14.41 -12.02 -7.18
CA MET A 1 -13.20 -12.15 -6.36
C MET A 1 -12.70 -13.57 -6.53
N VAL A 2 -11.38 -13.79 -6.62
CA VAL A 2 -10.81 -15.14 -6.71
C VAL A 2 -11.12 -15.93 -5.43
N THR A 3 -11.16 -17.26 -5.50
CA THR A 3 -11.18 -18.13 -4.32
C THR A 3 -9.77 -18.23 -3.74
N GLU A 4 -9.64 -18.64 -2.48
CA GLU A 4 -8.33 -18.82 -1.85
C GLU A 4 -7.49 -19.90 -2.57
N ASP A 5 -8.12 -21.01 -2.98
CA ASP A 5 -7.47 -22.12 -3.69
C ASP A 5 -6.93 -21.74 -5.08
N ASP A 6 -7.56 -20.76 -5.75
CA ASP A 6 -7.18 -20.31 -7.11
C ASP A 6 -6.27 -19.07 -7.11
N ALA A 7 -6.03 -18.48 -5.94
CA ALA A 7 -5.19 -17.30 -5.77
C ALA A 7 -3.72 -17.60 -6.10
N LEU A 8 -2.98 -16.58 -6.56
CA LEU A 8 -1.57 -16.73 -6.82
C LEU A 8 -0.81 -17.01 -5.50
N PRO A 9 0.21 -17.88 -5.52
CA PRO A 9 0.92 -18.28 -4.30
C PRO A 9 1.72 -17.14 -3.65
N GLY A 10 2.03 -16.09 -4.42
CA GLY A 10 2.79 -14.95 -3.94
C GLY A 10 4.25 -15.28 -3.64
N ARG A 11 4.84 -14.56 -2.70
CA ARG A 11 6.26 -14.69 -2.31
C ARG A 11 6.50 -14.29 -0.86
N THR A 12 7.66 -14.69 -0.32
CA THR A 12 8.05 -14.32 1.06
C THR A 12 8.70 -12.93 1.11
N GLU A 13 9.42 -12.55 0.05
CA GLU A 13 10.11 -11.28 -0.08
C GLU A 13 9.14 -10.12 -0.23
N THR A 14 9.38 -9.03 0.51
CA THR A 14 8.61 -7.80 0.37
C THR A 14 9.14 -6.94 -0.77
N ILE A 15 8.27 -6.09 -1.31
CA ILE A 15 8.69 -5.05 -2.25
C ILE A 15 9.58 -4.05 -1.50
N ARG A 16 10.69 -3.67 -2.14
CA ARG A 16 11.56 -2.61 -1.62
C ARG A 16 10.95 -1.25 -1.95
N VAL A 17 10.90 -0.38 -0.95
CA VAL A 17 10.44 1.01 -1.08
C VAL A 17 11.58 1.96 -0.73
N PRO A 18 11.55 3.22 -1.20
CA PRO A 18 12.45 4.26 -0.73
C PRO A 18 12.38 4.45 0.79
N ALA A 19 13.42 5.04 1.38
CA ALA A 19 13.44 5.33 2.81
C ALA A 19 12.46 6.45 3.20
N GLU A 20 12.33 7.45 2.34
CA GLU A 20 11.57 8.67 2.59
C GLU A 20 10.48 8.86 1.54
N HIS A 21 9.41 9.52 1.95
CA HIS A 21 8.29 9.88 1.11
C HIS A 21 8.70 11.00 0.16
N GLU A 22 8.55 10.79 -1.14
CA GLU A 22 9.01 11.72 -2.19
C GLU A 22 8.53 13.17 -1.99
N VAL A 23 7.25 13.35 -1.63
CA VAL A 23 6.65 14.68 -1.42
C VAL A 23 6.83 15.25 0.00
N LEU A 24 6.63 14.42 1.03
CA LEU A 24 6.57 14.86 2.43
C LEU A 24 7.93 14.80 3.15
N GLY A 25 8.92 14.08 2.60
CA GLY A 25 10.24 13.89 3.19
C GLY A 25 10.27 13.01 4.45
N ASN A 26 9.12 12.48 4.89
CA ASN A 26 9.01 11.67 6.10
C ASN A 26 9.20 10.17 5.79
N PRO A 27 9.61 9.34 6.76
CA PRO A 27 9.79 7.90 6.53
C PRO A 27 8.54 7.20 5.98
N LEU A 28 8.73 6.27 5.02
CA LEU A 28 7.65 5.43 4.48
C LEU A 28 7.38 4.17 5.32
N LEU A 29 8.35 3.78 6.15
CA LEU A 29 8.28 2.56 6.97
C LEU A 29 8.33 2.91 8.46
N PRO A 30 7.74 2.06 9.33
CA PRO A 30 7.79 2.25 10.77
C PRO A 30 9.23 2.17 11.31
N PRO A 31 9.49 2.70 12.52
CA PRO A 31 8.52 3.28 13.46
C PRO A 31 8.01 4.66 13.02
N PHE A 32 6.70 4.85 13.12
CA PHE A 32 6.07 6.16 12.94
C PHE A 32 6.03 6.92 14.28
N PRO A 33 6.02 8.27 14.26
CA PRO A 33 5.99 9.07 15.48
C PRO A 33 4.73 8.81 16.32
N ASP A 34 4.88 8.95 17.64
CA ASP A 34 3.75 8.90 18.58
C ASP A 34 2.71 9.99 18.28
N GLY A 35 1.45 9.73 18.63
CA GLY A 35 0.34 10.67 18.43
C GLY A 35 -0.25 10.67 17.02
N TYR A 36 0.18 9.76 16.15
CA TYR A 36 -0.41 9.50 14.84
C TYR A 36 -1.10 8.14 14.80
N GLU A 37 -2.15 8.05 13.99
CA GLU A 37 -2.91 6.82 13.73
C GLU A 37 -2.82 6.45 12.25
N GLN A 38 -3.01 5.17 11.93
CA GLN A 38 -2.97 4.64 10.56
C GLN A 38 -4.37 4.27 10.07
N VAL A 39 -4.64 4.54 8.79
CA VAL A 39 -5.89 4.15 8.12
C VAL A 39 -5.59 3.59 6.73
N VAL A 40 -6.29 2.52 6.33
CA VAL A 40 -6.19 1.91 5.00
C VAL A 40 -7.51 2.13 4.26
N MET A 41 -7.45 2.73 3.06
CA MET A 41 -8.63 3.09 2.27
C MET A 41 -8.55 2.55 0.84
N GLY A 42 -9.66 1.97 0.36
CA GLY A 42 -9.81 1.50 -1.02
C GLY A 42 -10.63 2.47 -1.87
N MET A 43 -10.00 3.13 -2.86
CA MET A 43 -10.62 4.24 -3.62
C MET A 43 -10.41 4.12 -5.15
N GLY A 44 -10.29 2.91 -5.69
CA GLY A 44 -9.99 2.69 -7.11
C GLY A 44 -8.49 2.82 -7.40
N CYS A 45 -8.11 3.54 -8.47
CA CYS A 45 -6.70 3.73 -8.81
C CYS A 45 -5.99 4.54 -7.71
N PHE A 46 -5.00 3.92 -7.05
CA PHE A 46 -4.37 4.50 -5.87
C PHE A 46 -3.54 5.75 -6.17
N TRP A 47 -3.07 5.98 -7.41
CA TRP A 47 -2.28 7.16 -7.76
C TRP A 47 -3.02 8.47 -7.49
N GLY A 48 -4.31 8.51 -7.87
CA GLY A 48 -5.15 9.66 -7.61
C GLY A 48 -5.53 9.76 -6.14
N ALA A 49 -5.79 8.63 -5.50
CA ALA A 49 -6.20 8.56 -4.10
C ALA A 49 -5.08 9.04 -3.16
N GLU A 50 -3.88 8.50 -3.28
CA GLU A 50 -2.72 8.87 -2.45
C GLU A 50 -2.42 10.37 -2.54
N ARG A 51 -2.48 10.92 -3.76
CA ARG A 51 -2.28 12.36 -4.00
C ARG A 51 -3.24 13.24 -3.23
N MET A 52 -4.49 12.80 -3.04
CA MET A 52 -5.46 13.57 -2.27
C MET A 52 -5.06 13.63 -0.79
N PHE A 53 -4.49 12.57 -0.23
CA PHE A 53 -4.15 12.49 1.20
C PHE A 53 -2.88 13.24 1.55
N TRP A 54 -1.79 13.14 0.79
CA TRP A 54 -0.55 13.86 1.16
C TRP A 54 -0.69 15.39 1.10
N GLN A 55 -1.76 15.89 0.49
CA GLN A 55 -2.09 17.33 0.46
C GLN A 55 -2.88 17.80 1.67
N LEU A 56 -3.40 16.88 2.50
CA LEU A 56 -4.22 17.23 3.65
C LEU A 56 -3.36 17.68 4.84
N PRO A 57 -3.71 18.79 5.51
CA PRO A 57 -3.04 19.19 6.74
C PRO A 57 -3.11 18.11 7.82
N GLY A 58 -1.98 17.80 8.44
CA GLY A 58 -1.87 16.80 9.51
C GLY A 58 -1.56 15.38 9.02
N VAL A 59 -1.51 15.13 7.71
CA VAL A 59 -1.02 13.85 7.18
C VAL A 59 0.51 13.82 7.26
N TRP A 60 1.04 12.85 8.00
CA TRP A 60 2.48 12.69 8.20
C TRP A 60 3.19 12.01 7.03
N THR A 61 2.64 10.90 6.54
CA THR A 61 3.18 10.14 5.42
C THR A 61 2.03 9.38 4.75
N THR A 62 2.16 9.06 3.47
CA THR A 62 1.23 8.19 2.75
C THR A 62 1.99 7.09 2.02
N ALA A 63 1.33 5.96 1.82
CA ALA A 63 1.86 4.89 1.00
C ALA A 63 0.69 4.17 0.32
N VAL A 64 0.98 3.53 -0.80
CA VAL A 64 0.03 2.68 -1.53
C VAL A 64 0.48 1.23 -1.52
N GLY A 65 -0.50 0.33 -1.59
CA GLY A 65 -0.27 -1.10 -1.61
C GLY A 65 -1.55 -1.86 -1.87
N TYR A 66 -1.49 -3.17 -1.65
CA TYR A 66 -2.59 -4.09 -1.87
C TYR A 66 -3.00 -4.71 -0.54
N ALA A 67 -4.30 -4.74 -0.27
CA ALA A 67 -4.88 -5.30 0.93
C ALA A 67 -6.23 -5.95 0.62
N GLY A 68 -6.65 -6.90 1.46
CA GLY A 68 -7.95 -7.57 1.33
C GLY A 68 -7.99 -8.74 0.34
N GLY A 69 -6.83 -9.17 -0.20
CA GLY A 69 -6.68 -10.39 -1.00
C GLY A 69 -6.01 -11.54 -0.21
N PHE A 70 -5.74 -12.64 -0.89
CA PHE A 70 -5.11 -13.86 -0.36
C PHE A 70 -3.62 -13.94 -0.70
N THR A 71 -3.21 -13.45 -1.86
CA THR A 71 -1.82 -13.58 -2.32
C THR A 71 -0.86 -12.78 -1.44
N ARG A 72 0.17 -13.45 -0.90
CA ARG A 72 1.18 -12.83 -0.05
C ARG A 72 2.19 -12.01 -0.87
N ASN A 73 2.46 -10.78 -0.43
CA ASN A 73 3.41 -9.84 -1.06
C ASN A 73 3.23 -9.72 -2.59
N PRO A 74 2.01 -9.43 -3.09
CA PRO A 74 1.74 -9.45 -4.52
C PRO A 74 2.41 -8.27 -5.23
N LEU A 75 2.82 -8.49 -6.49
CA LEU A 75 3.27 -7.45 -7.39
C LEU A 75 2.09 -6.81 -8.13
N TYR A 76 2.29 -5.61 -8.68
CA TYR A 76 1.25 -4.90 -9.43
C TYR A 76 0.70 -5.74 -10.57
N GLU A 77 1.59 -6.38 -11.33
CA GLU A 77 1.23 -7.23 -12.48
C GLU A 77 0.37 -8.42 -12.06
N GLU A 78 0.61 -8.98 -10.88
CA GLU A 78 -0.19 -10.09 -10.34
C GLU A 78 -1.59 -9.62 -9.95
N VAL A 79 -1.68 -8.48 -9.26
CA VAL A 79 -2.98 -7.89 -8.87
C VAL A 79 -3.81 -7.53 -10.10
N CYS A 80 -3.18 -7.02 -11.15
CA CYS A 80 -3.85 -6.72 -12.42
C CYS A 80 -4.48 -7.96 -13.09
N THR A 81 -4.04 -9.18 -12.78
CA THR A 81 -4.68 -10.40 -13.29
C THR A 81 -6.03 -10.70 -12.61
N GLY A 82 -6.30 -10.08 -11.45
CA GLY A 82 -7.48 -10.37 -10.63
C GLY A 82 -7.42 -11.72 -9.88
N ARG A 83 -6.25 -12.36 -9.82
CA ARG A 83 -6.01 -13.65 -9.15
C ARG A 83 -5.31 -13.52 -7.80
N THR A 84 -5.43 -12.38 -7.12
CA THR A 84 -4.78 -12.11 -5.84
C THR A 84 -5.75 -11.97 -4.69
#